data_AF-A0ABD5PPA6-F1
#
_entry.id   AF-A0ABD5PPA6-F1
#
_cell.length_a   1.000
_cell.length_b   1.000
_cell.length_c   1.000
_cell.angle_alpha   90.00
_cell.angle_beta   90.00
_cell.angle_gamma   90.00
#
_symmetry.space_group_name_H-M   'P 1'
#
loop_
_entity.id
_entity.type
_entity.pdbx_description
1 polymer ?
#
loop_
_entity_poly.entity_id
_entity_poly.type
_entity_poly.pdbx_seq_one_letter_code
_entity_poly.pdbx_strand_id
1 'polypeptide(L)' 'MYKYCLDCGWQASSEEGYTEREVSKEAIEHFVETGHTVESLRLPPPTILEN' A
#
# COMPACT_ATOMS: atom_id res chain seq x y z
N MET A 1 4.77 0.61 4.90
CA MET A 1 4.18 0.35 3.58
C MET A 1 3.07 1.35 3.36
N TYR A 2 3.10 2.05 2.23
CA TYR A 2 2.13 3.07 1.87
C TYR A 2 1.42 2.63 0.60
N LYS A 3 0.10 2.72 0.57
CA LYS A 3 -0.73 2.40 -0.60
C LYS A 3 -1.62 3.57 -0.94
N TYR A 4 -1.80 3.83 -2.22
CA TYR A 4 -2.65 4.92 -2.67
C TYR A 4 -3.31 4.59 -4.01
N CYS A 5 -4.49 5.15 -4.20
CA CYS A 5 -5.31 4.98 -5.39
C CYS A 5 -5.10 6.17 -6.32
N LEU A 6 -4.82 5.88 -7.59
CA LEU A 6 -4.54 6.89 -8.62
C LEU A 6 -5.80 7.55 -9.20
N ASP A 7 -6.95 6.92 -9.06
CA ASP A 7 -8.20 7.40 -9.67
C ASP A 7 -9.06 8.27 -8.74
N CYS A 8 -9.05 8.01 -7.43
CA CYS A 8 -9.97 8.66 -6.49
C CYS A 8 -9.32 9.31 -5.27
N GLY A 9 -8.00 9.19 -5.10
CA GLY A 9 -7.28 9.79 -3.98
C GLY A 9 -7.39 9.04 -2.65
N TRP A 10 -7.88 7.79 -2.66
CA TRP A 10 -7.81 6.91 -1.48
C TRP A 10 -6.36 6.60 -1.12
N GLN A 11 -6.02 6.55 0.17
CA GLN A 11 -4.69 6.23 0.69
C GLN A 11 -4.79 5.40 1.96
N ALA A 12 -3.85 4.48 2.16
CA ALA A 12 -3.70 3.70 3.38
C ALA A 12 -2.22 3.52 3.71
N SER A 13 -1.87 3.76 4.97
CA SER A 13 -0.48 3.71 5.44
C SER A 13 -0.34 2.73 6.61
N SER A 14 0.78 2.00 6.65
CA SER A 14 1.13 1.17 7.81
C SER A 14 1.86 1.97 8.89
N GLU A 15 1.93 3.30 8.75
CA GLU A 15 2.61 4.20 9.68
C GLU A 15 1.67 4.60 10.83
N GLU A 16 0.34 4.53 10.62
CA GLU A 16 -0.69 4.85 11.61
C GLU A 16 -1.03 3.69 12.55
N GLY A 17 -0.12 2.72 12.72
CA GLY A 17 -0.30 1.55 13.58
C GLY A 17 -1.01 0.37 12.92
N TYR A 18 -1.38 0.49 11.63
CA TYR A 18 -1.87 -0.64 10.84
C TYR A 18 -0.74 -1.57 10.43
N THR A 19 -1.02 -2.87 10.47
CA THR A 19 -0.08 -3.87 9.93
C THR A 19 -0.04 -3.81 8.40
N GLU A 20 1.09 -4.19 7.79
CA GLU A 20 1.19 -4.33 6.31
C GLU A 20 0.06 -5.20 5.71
N ARG A 21 -0.45 -6.14 6.51
CA ARG A 21 -1.51 -7.07 6.13
C ARG A 21 -2.86 -6.38 6.04
N GLU A 22 -3.16 -5.46 6.95
CA GLU A 22 -4.40 -4.68 6.95
C GLU A 22 -4.43 -3.68 5.80
N VAL A 23 -3.35 -2.89 5.66
CA VAL A 23 -3.18 -1.96 4.53
C VAL A 23 -3.29 -2.70 3.20
N SER A 24 -2.78 -3.95 3.14
CA SER A 24 -2.93 -4.77 1.94
C SER A 24 -4.33 -5.29 1.70
N LYS A 25 -5.06 -5.66 2.76
CA LYS A 25 -6.45 -6.10 2.66
C LYS A 25 -7.33 -4.97 2.13
N GLU A 26 -7.21 -3.77 2.70
CA GLU A 26 -8.01 -2.62 2.28
C GLU A 26 -7.73 -2.22 0.83
N ALA A 27 -6.47 -2.25 0.40
CA ALA A 27 -6.14 -1.99 -1.00
C ALA A 27 -6.76 -3.00 -1.99
N ILE A 28 -6.83 -4.28 -1.59
CA ILE A 28 -7.48 -5.32 -2.41
C ILE A 28 -8.98 -5.09 -2.43
N GLU A 29 -9.60 -4.81 -1.29
CA GLU A 29 -11.03 -4.50 -1.20
C GLU A 29 -11.38 -3.29 -2.06
N HIS A 30 -10.61 -2.20 -1.96
CA HIS A 30 -10.79 -1.01 -2.79
C HIS A 30 -10.67 -1.30 -4.28
N PHE A 31 -9.64 -2.05 -4.70
CA PHE A 31 -9.46 -2.48 -6.08
C PHE A 31 -10.65 -3.32 -6.58
N VAL A 32 -11.17 -4.24 -5.76
CA VAL A 32 -12.30 -5.10 -6.12
C VAL A 32 -13.60 -4.33 -6.22
N GLU A 33 -13.85 -3.39 -5.29
CA GLU A 33 -15.09 -2.62 -5.25
C GLU A 33 -15.15 -1.53 -6.33
N THR A 34 -14.01 -0.88 -6.61
CA THR A 34 -13.98 0.29 -7.50
C THR A 34 -13.35 0.01 -8.87
N GLY A 35 -12.54 -1.04 -8.98
CA GLY A 35 -11.71 -1.29 -10.17
C GLY A 35 -10.56 -0.30 -10.34
N HIS A 36 -10.30 0.57 -9.38
CA HIS A 36 -9.26 1.59 -9.49
C HIS A 36 -7.85 1.02 -9.25
N THR A 37 -6.86 1.61 -9.90
CA THR A 37 -5.47 1.17 -9.76
C THR A 37 -4.89 1.66 -8.42
N VAL A 38 -4.53 0.71 -7.54
CA VAL A 38 -3.86 0.98 -6.27
C VAL A 38 -2.37 0.68 -6.38
N GLU A 39 -1.54 1.69 -6.11
CA GLU A 39 -0.09 1.55 -6.08
C GLU A 39 0.42 1.29 -4.66
N SER A 40 1.52 0.56 -4.55
CA SER A 40 2.12 0.13 -3.28
C SER A 40 3.55 0.61 -3.19
N LEU A 41 3.80 1.63 -2.37
CA LEU A 41 5.12 2.16 -2.09
C LEU A 41 5.69 1.51 -0.81
N ARG A 42 6.78 0.76 -0.97
CA ARG A 42 7.61 0.30 0.15
C ARG A 42 8.79 1.25 0.32
N LEU A 43 8.84 1.91 1.48
CA LEU A 43 9.98 2.69 1.96
C LEU A 43 10.43 2.12 3.31
N PRO A 44 11.74 2.08 3.64
CA PRO A 44 12.91 2.33 2.79
C PRO A 44 13.30 1.11 1.93
N PRO A 45 14.12 1.31 0.87
CA PRO A 45 14.65 0.21 0.06
C PRO A 45 15.43 -0.80 0.94
N PRO A 46 15.38 -2.11 0.63
CA PRO A 46 16.19 -3.08 1.34
C PRO A 46 17.67 -2.73 1.17
N THR A 47 18.41 -2.68 2.28
CA THR A 47 19.87 -2.58 2.26
C THR A 47 20.39 -3.81 1.52
N ILE A 48 20.91 -3.62 0.31
CA ILE A 48 21.59 -4.69 -0.43
C ILE A 48 22.85 -4.99 0.39
N LEU A 49 22.89 -6.15 1.05
CA LEU A 49 24.11 -6.65 1.67
C LEU A 49 24.98 -7.22 0.55
N GLU A 50 25.91 -6.41 0.03
CA GLU A 50 26.96 -6.92 -0.85
C GLU A 50 27.96 -7.73 -0.01
N ASN A 51 28.25 -8.96 -0.45
CA ASN A 51 29.11 -9.93 0.23
C ASN A 51 30.53 -9.93 -0.34
#